data_AF-A0A958JJE2-F1
#
_entry.id   AF-A0A958JJE2-F1
#
_cell.length_a   1.000
_cell.length_b   1.000
_cell.length_c   1.000
_cell.angle_alpha   90.00
_cell.angle_beta   90.00
_cell.angle_gamma   90.00
#
_symmetry.space_group_name_H-M   'P 1'
#
loop_
_entity.id
_entity.type
_entity.pdbx_description
1 polymer ?
#
loop_
_entity_poly.entity_id
_entity_poly.type
_entity_poly.pdbx_seq_one_letter_code
_entity_poly.pdbx_strand_id
1 'polypeptide(L)'
;KLIAELEGRTVTVRGQPVTLRELGNASVVSVPMSFKQEFINVLADPNIALLLGLGAMLGLGIELYHPGGILPGVFGAICLILSLVAGQVLPISYGGLALLALGAALFVVELFMPAFGIWGAAGVVCFVLGSIYLVDSDMIWAVGDFGVNEALVGSIAGVVGGLLLLVSFLAIRAQRRRVTTGKEGLVGKSALTKTAFARREPSGEMRGRVEVMGELWHARFADGGEAPEVGERLTVKALEAGMTLVVTRNASGDEQ
;
A
#
# COMPACT_ATOMS: atom_id res chain seq x y z
N LYS A 1 25.29 -38.15 18.71
CA LYS A 1 25.36 -37.46 20.03
C LYS A 1 24.23 -37.91 20.95
N LEU A 2 22.95 -37.83 20.53
CA LEU A 2 21.79 -38.29 21.34
C LEU A 2 21.89 -39.73 21.88
N ILE A 3 22.40 -40.69 21.09
CA ILE A 3 22.50 -42.10 21.48
C ILE A 3 23.42 -42.30 22.69
N ALA A 4 24.51 -41.52 22.77
CA ALA A 4 25.43 -41.56 23.91
C ALA A 4 24.84 -40.90 25.17
N GLU A 5 23.89 -39.96 25.02
CA GLU A 5 23.19 -39.30 26.14
C GLU A 5 22.05 -40.13 26.72
N LEU A 6 21.58 -41.14 25.98
CA LEU A 6 20.52 -42.06 26.40
C LEU A 6 21.07 -43.31 27.11
N GLU A 7 22.38 -43.55 27.04
CA GLU A 7 23.05 -44.67 27.68
C GLU A 7 22.93 -44.57 29.21
N GLY A 8 22.46 -45.64 29.86
CA GLY A 8 22.22 -45.70 31.30
C GLY A 8 20.86 -45.14 31.75
N ARG A 9 20.03 -44.58 30.87
CA ARG A 9 18.66 -44.17 31.23
C ARG A 9 17.74 -45.39 31.34
N THR A 10 16.87 -45.38 32.35
CA THR A 10 15.80 -46.39 32.50
C THR A 10 14.54 -45.87 31.83
N VAL A 11 14.02 -46.61 30.85
CA VAL A 11 12.77 -46.31 30.15
C VAL A 11 11.79 -47.46 30.34
N THR A 12 10.50 -47.13 30.42
CA THR A 12 9.45 -48.14 30.59
C THR A 12 9.06 -48.68 29.22
N VAL A 13 9.36 -49.96 28.96
CA VAL A 13 8.96 -50.66 27.73
C VAL A 13 7.91 -51.69 28.10
N ARG A 14 6.69 -51.57 27.56
CA ARG A 14 5.56 -52.47 27.86
C ARG A 14 5.29 -52.61 29.38
N GLY A 15 5.46 -51.53 30.13
CA GLY A 15 5.22 -51.51 31.58
C GLY A 15 6.37 -52.05 32.45
N GLN A 16 7.49 -52.49 31.85
CA GLN A 16 8.67 -52.95 32.58
C GLN A 16 9.79 -51.90 32.49
N PRO A 17 10.47 -51.57 33.61
CA PRO A 17 11.62 -50.69 33.57
C PRO A 17 12.81 -51.41 32.92
N VAL A 18 13.28 -50.87 31.79
CA VAL A 18 14.44 -51.38 31.05
C VAL A 18 15.53 -50.31 31.05
N THR A 19 16.70 -50.64 31.59
CA THR A 19 17.88 -49.76 31.52
C THR A 19 18.54 -49.91 30.15
N LEU A 20 18.63 -48.80 29.42
CA LEU A 20 19.27 -48.71 28.11
C LEU A 20 20.78 -48.91 28.27
N ARG A 21 21.32 -50.03 27.78
CA ARG A 21 22.75 -50.38 27.81
C ARG A 21 23.21 -50.81 26.42
N GLU A 22 24.48 -50.60 26.11
CA GLU A 22 25.14 -51.03 24.87
C GLU A 22 24.55 -50.39 23.61
N LEU A 23 24.15 -49.11 23.70
CA LEU A 23 23.52 -48.40 22.58
C LEU A 23 24.51 -48.10 21.44
N GLY A 24 25.82 -48.21 21.70
CA GLY A 24 26.87 -48.08 20.67
C GLY A 24 26.77 -49.12 19.54
N ASN A 25 26.16 -50.29 19.78
CA ASN A 25 25.94 -51.34 18.79
C ASN A 25 24.46 -51.49 18.36
N ALA A 26 23.60 -50.55 18.75
CA ALA A 26 22.18 -50.62 18.43
C ALA A 26 21.94 -50.45 16.92
N SER A 27 21.14 -51.35 16.34
CA SER A 27 20.68 -51.22 14.95
C SER A 27 19.72 -50.05 14.84
N VAL A 28 20.18 -48.94 14.26
CA VAL A 28 19.34 -47.76 13.99
C VAL A 28 18.37 -48.10 12.86
N VAL A 29 17.10 -48.26 13.19
CA VAL A 29 16.02 -48.40 12.20
C VAL A 29 15.42 -47.02 11.97
N SER A 30 15.71 -46.43 10.81
CA SER A 30 15.06 -45.20 10.38
C SER A 30 13.61 -45.51 10.01
N VAL A 31 12.66 -44.93 10.75
CA VAL A 31 11.24 -44.97 10.39
C VAL A 31 10.98 -43.71 9.56
N PRO A 32 10.76 -43.84 8.23
CA PRO A 32 10.44 -42.67 7.43
C PRO A 32 9.11 -42.08 7.87
N MET A 33 8.99 -40.76 7.79
CA MET A 33 7.70 -40.11 7.99
C MET A 33 6.71 -40.57 6.92
N SER A 34 5.47 -40.81 7.32
CA SER A 34 4.37 -40.93 6.37
C SER A 34 4.06 -39.56 5.74
N PHE A 35 3.44 -39.56 4.56
CA PHE A 35 3.03 -38.32 3.86
C PHE A 35 2.24 -37.35 4.77
N LYS A 36 1.34 -37.88 5.61
CA LYS A 36 0.57 -37.06 6.57
C LYS A 36 1.47 -36.39 7.60
N GLN A 37 2.46 -37.11 8.13
CA GLN A 37 3.40 -36.58 9.10
C GLN A 37 4.32 -35.55 8.48
N GLU A 38 4.77 -35.79 7.25
CA GLU A 38 5.58 -34.83 6.49
C GLU A 38 4.81 -33.52 6.23
N PHE A 39 3.55 -33.62 5.82
CA PHE A 39 2.67 -32.46 5.64
C PHE A 39 2.47 -31.68 6.95
N ILE A 40 2.15 -32.38 8.05
CA ILE A 40 2.01 -31.74 9.37
C ILE A 40 3.33 -31.11 9.82
N ASN A 41 4.47 -31.74 9.55
CA ASN A 41 5.78 -31.23 9.89
C ASN A 41 6.10 -29.92 9.15
N VAL A 42 5.67 -29.79 7.88
CA VAL A 42 5.76 -28.52 7.14
C VAL A 42 4.86 -27.45 7.76
N LEU A 43 3.64 -27.80 8.17
CA LEU A 43 2.73 -26.86 8.83
C LEU A 43 3.20 -26.46 10.24
N ALA A 44 4.03 -27.27 10.88
CA ALA A 44 4.62 -26.99 12.18
C ALA A 44 5.77 -25.95 12.11
N ASP A 45 6.10 -25.43 10.93
CA ASP A 45 7.04 -24.33 10.77
C ASP A 45 6.33 -22.96 10.92
N PRO A 46 6.71 -22.13 11.91
CA PRO A 46 6.15 -20.79 12.12
C PRO A 46 6.21 -19.88 10.89
N ASN A 47 7.25 -20.02 10.07
CA ASN A 47 7.44 -19.22 8.86
C ASN A 47 6.42 -19.63 7.79
N ILE A 48 6.16 -20.93 7.65
CA ILE A 48 5.12 -21.44 6.75
C ILE A 48 3.74 -20.98 7.23
N ALA A 49 3.47 -21.04 8.53
CA ALA A 49 2.23 -20.54 9.11
C ALA A 49 2.01 -19.04 8.81
N LEU A 50 3.06 -18.23 8.94
CA LEU A 50 3.03 -16.80 8.59
C LEU A 50 2.79 -16.59 7.09
N LEU A 51 3.48 -17.31 6.22
CA LEU A 51 3.31 -17.20 4.76
C LEU A 51 1.91 -17.62 4.32
N LEU A 52 1.33 -18.64 4.94
CA LEU A 52 -0.07 -19.01 4.73
C LEU A 52 -1.02 -17.90 5.20
N GLY A 53 -0.76 -17.27 6.36
CA GLY A 53 -1.51 -16.11 6.83
C GLY A 53 -1.44 -14.92 5.87
N LEU A 54 -0.25 -14.63 5.34
CA LEU A 54 -0.05 -13.59 4.32
C LEU A 54 -0.80 -13.94 3.01
N GLY A 55 -0.73 -15.19 2.57
CA GLY A 55 -1.47 -15.68 1.39
C GLY A 55 -2.98 -15.56 1.56
N ALA A 56 -3.49 -15.83 2.78
CA ALA A 56 -4.88 -15.61 3.13
C ALA A 56 -5.26 -14.14 3.01
N MET A 57 -4.47 -13.26 3.61
CA MET A 57 -4.68 -11.81 3.58
C MET A 57 -4.69 -11.26 2.15
N LEU A 58 -3.73 -11.68 1.31
CA LEU A 58 -3.64 -11.24 -0.09
C LEU A 58 -4.77 -11.80 -0.94
N GLY A 59 -5.05 -13.11 -0.87
CA GLY A 59 -6.08 -13.76 -1.68
C GLY A 59 -7.48 -13.21 -1.38
N LEU A 60 -7.80 -13.07 -0.10
CA LEU A 60 -9.07 -12.48 0.34
C LEU A 60 -9.13 -10.98 0.03
N GLY A 61 -8.04 -10.24 0.25
CA GLY A 61 -7.98 -8.81 -0.07
C GLY A 61 -8.18 -8.52 -1.55
N ILE A 62 -7.57 -9.31 -2.43
CA ILE A 62 -7.71 -9.18 -3.89
C ILE A 62 -9.15 -9.46 -4.32
N GLU A 63 -9.78 -10.53 -3.80
CA GLU A 63 -11.17 -10.86 -4.16
C GLU A 63 -12.16 -9.80 -3.67
N LEU A 64 -11.91 -9.19 -2.51
CA LEU A 64 -12.73 -8.08 -2.01
C LEU A 64 -12.59 -6.83 -2.89
N TYR A 65 -11.40 -6.54 -3.41
CA TYR A 65 -11.16 -5.36 -4.25
C TYR A 65 -11.62 -5.55 -5.70
N HIS A 66 -11.48 -6.76 -6.24
CA HIS A 66 -11.91 -7.12 -7.59
C HIS A 66 -12.90 -8.29 -7.55
N PRO A 67 -14.17 -8.03 -7.20
CA PRO A 67 -15.16 -9.08 -7.05
C PRO A 67 -15.38 -9.83 -8.36
N GLY A 68 -15.40 -11.16 -8.29
CA GLY A 68 -15.62 -12.05 -9.44
C GLY A 68 -14.41 -12.89 -9.83
N GLY A 69 -13.27 -12.71 -9.16
CA GLY A 69 -12.09 -13.55 -9.26
C GLY A 69 -12.16 -14.74 -8.30
N ILE A 70 -12.99 -15.75 -8.57
CA ILE A 70 -13.16 -16.90 -7.65
C ILE A 70 -11.80 -17.52 -7.20
N LEU A 71 -10.79 -17.50 -8.08
CA LEU A 71 -9.45 -18.05 -7.84
C LEU A 71 -8.73 -17.45 -6.61
N PRO A 72 -8.42 -16.14 -6.54
CA PRO A 72 -7.76 -15.54 -5.38
C PRO A 72 -8.55 -15.72 -4.07
N GLY A 73 -9.88 -15.63 -4.12
CA GLY A 73 -10.72 -15.85 -2.94
C GLY A 73 -10.62 -17.27 -2.40
N VAL A 74 -10.71 -18.29 -3.28
CA VAL A 74 -10.56 -19.70 -2.90
C VAL A 74 -9.14 -19.99 -2.40
N PHE A 75 -8.12 -19.49 -3.09
CA PHE A 75 -6.73 -19.64 -2.64
C PHE A 75 -6.53 -19.03 -1.25
N GLY A 76 -7.00 -17.81 -1.03
CA GLY A 76 -6.93 -17.13 0.25
C GLY A 76 -7.66 -17.89 1.36
N ALA A 77 -8.86 -18.41 1.09
CA ALA A 77 -9.61 -19.23 2.04
C ALA A 77 -8.89 -20.54 2.40
N ILE A 78 -8.27 -21.22 1.43
CA ILE A 78 -7.47 -22.43 1.68
C ILE A 78 -6.26 -22.07 2.56
N CYS A 79 -5.52 -21.02 2.21
CA CYS A 79 -4.39 -20.54 3.00
C CYS A 79 -4.81 -20.17 4.43
N LEU A 80 -5.98 -19.56 4.61
CA LEU A 80 -6.51 -19.23 5.93
C LEU A 80 -6.77 -20.49 6.76
N ILE A 81 -7.45 -21.48 6.18
CA ILE A 81 -7.73 -22.76 6.85
C ILE A 81 -6.42 -23.46 7.21
N LEU A 82 -5.45 -23.52 6.31
CA LEU A 82 -4.15 -24.14 6.57
C LEU A 82 -3.35 -23.40 7.65
N SER A 83 -3.39 -22.06 7.66
CA SER A 83 -2.77 -21.25 8.72
C SER A 83 -3.41 -21.52 10.09
N LEU A 84 -4.74 -21.67 10.14
CA LEU A 84 -5.45 -22.05 11.36
C LEU A 84 -5.13 -23.48 11.81
N VAL A 85 -4.97 -24.42 10.88
CA VAL A 85 -4.53 -25.80 11.18
C VAL A 85 -3.10 -25.79 11.71
N ALA A 86 -2.20 -25.00 11.13
CA ALA A 86 -0.86 -24.81 11.67
C ALA A 86 -0.91 -24.29 13.11
N GLY A 87 -1.86 -23.41 13.44
CA GLY A 87 -2.12 -22.93 14.79
C GLY A 87 -2.68 -23.95 15.79
N GLN A 88 -3.09 -25.14 15.34
CA GLN A 88 -3.41 -26.25 16.26
C GLN A 88 -2.15 -27.01 16.69
N VAL A 89 -1.09 -26.94 15.87
CA VAL A 89 0.18 -27.63 16.12
C VAL A 89 1.17 -26.70 16.81
N LEU A 90 1.17 -25.43 16.41
CA LEU A 90 1.97 -24.36 17.00
C LEU A 90 1.20 -23.71 18.16
N PRO A 91 1.87 -23.30 19.26
CA PRO A 91 1.24 -22.54 20.33
C PRO A 91 0.99 -21.10 19.85
N ILE A 92 0.00 -20.88 19.00
CA ILE A 92 -0.29 -19.55 18.46
C ILE A 92 -0.95 -18.67 19.52
N SER A 93 -0.43 -17.45 19.70
CA SER A 93 -1.06 -16.43 20.52
C SER A 93 -2.26 -15.83 19.80
N TYR A 94 -3.42 -15.84 20.47
CA TYR A 94 -4.62 -15.16 19.97
C TYR A 94 -4.40 -13.66 19.79
N GLY A 95 -3.52 -13.04 20.59
CA GLY A 95 -3.14 -11.63 20.44
C GLY A 95 -2.41 -11.36 19.13
N GLY A 96 -1.43 -12.22 18.80
CA GLY A 96 -0.72 -12.15 17.52
C GLY A 96 -1.65 -12.35 16.32
N LEU A 97 -2.53 -13.36 16.39
CA LEU A 97 -3.52 -13.63 15.35
C LEU A 97 -4.50 -12.45 15.15
N ALA A 98 -4.98 -11.85 16.24
CA ALA A 98 -5.87 -10.69 16.20
C ALA A 98 -5.19 -9.46 15.57
N LEU A 99 -3.90 -9.24 15.88
CA LEU A 99 -3.10 -8.17 15.27
C LEU A 99 -2.91 -8.40 13.76
N LEU A 100 -2.66 -9.63 13.32
CA LEU A 100 -2.59 -9.95 11.89
C LEU A 100 -3.93 -9.72 11.19
N ALA A 101 -5.04 -10.16 11.79
CA ALA A 101 -6.39 -9.92 11.24
C ALA A 101 -6.74 -8.43 11.17
N LEU A 102 -6.36 -7.65 12.19
CA LEU A 102 -6.51 -6.20 12.18
C LEU A 102 -5.65 -5.56 11.09
N GLY A 103 -4.39 -5.98 10.94
CA GLY A 103 -3.51 -5.51 9.86
C GLY A 103 -4.12 -5.77 8.48
N ALA A 104 -4.65 -6.98 8.25
CA ALA A 104 -5.39 -7.34 7.05
C ALA A 104 -6.56 -6.39 6.78
N ALA A 105 -7.40 -6.15 7.79
CA ALA A 105 -8.54 -5.24 7.66
C ALA A 105 -8.09 -3.80 7.33
N LEU A 106 -7.01 -3.31 7.94
CA LEU A 106 -6.48 -1.96 7.68
C LEU A 106 -5.93 -1.84 6.24
N PHE A 107 -5.28 -2.88 5.71
CA PHE A 107 -4.88 -2.91 4.31
C PHE A 107 -6.09 -2.86 3.38
N VAL A 108 -7.14 -3.61 3.69
CA VAL A 108 -8.40 -3.56 2.92
C VAL A 108 -9.00 -2.15 2.98
N VAL A 109 -9.03 -1.52 4.15
CA VAL A 109 -9.51 -0.13 4.29
C VAL A 109 -8.69 0.84 3.43
N GLU A 110 -7.36 0.73 3.41
CA GLU A 110 -6.51 1.57 2.55
C GLU A 110 -6.83 1.38 1.06
N LEU A 111 -7.22 0.18 0.62
CA LEU A 111 -7.60 -0.10 -0.78
C LEU A 111 -8.90 0.59 -1.18
N PHE A 112 -9.89 0.63 -0.29
CA PHE A 112 -11.20 1.26 -0.56
C PHE A 112 -11.21 2.77 -0.32
N MET A 113 -10.51 3.22 0.72
CA MET A 113 -10.42 4.63 1.13
C MET A 113 -8.95 5.00 1.31
N PRO A 114 -8.21 5.24 0.21
CA PRO A 114 -6.79 5.58 0.28
C PRO A 114 -6.57 6.85 1.10
N ALA A 115 -5.88 6.74 2.23
CA ALA A 115 -5.63 7.81 3.18
C ALA A 115 -4.17 8.26 3.13
N PHE A 116 -3.60 8.32 1.91
CA PHE A 116 -2.18 8.56 1.67
C PHE A 116 -1.25 7.58 2.41
N GLY A 117 -1.71 6.35 2.65
CA GLY A 117 -0.93 5.30 3.31
C GLY A 117 -1.00 5.30 4.83
N ILE A 118 -1.90 6.06 5.47
CA ILE A 118 -2.06 6.04 6.93
C ILE A 118 -2.57 4.67 7.41
N TRP A 119 -3.64 4.15 6.79
CA TRP A 119 -4.18 2.84 7.12
C TRP A 119 -3.19 1.73 6.72
N GLY A 120 -2.52 1.91 5.58
CA GLY A 120 -1.43 1.03 5.15
C GLY A 120 -0.28 0.96 6.16
N ALA A 121 0.18 2.10 6.69
CA ALA A 121 1.25 2.15 7.69
C ALA A 121 0.82 1.49 9.01
N ALA A 122 -0.39 1.78 9.48
CA ALA A 122 -0.96 1.11 10.66
C ALA A 122 -1.08 -0.41 10.43
N GLY A 123 -1.48 -0.83 9.22
CA GLY A 123 -1.53 -2.23 8.80
C GLY A 123 -0.16 -2.92 8.85
N VAL A 124 0.90 -2.26 8.38
CA VAL A 124 2.28 -2.78 8.48
C VAL A 124 2.71 -2.93 9.94
N VAL A 125 2.42 -1.95 10.80
CA VAL A 125 2.74 -2.03 12.23
C VAL A 125 2.00 -3.21 12.89
N CYS A 126 0.70 -3.34 12.64
CA CYS A 126 -0.09 -4.46 13.13
C CYS A 126 0.43 -5.81 12.60
N PHE A 127 0.84 -5.88 11.33
CA PHE A 127 1.42 -7.08 10.74
C PHE A 127 2.73 -7.48 11.41
N VAL A 128 3.65 -6.53 11.62
CA VAL A 128 4.95 -6.78 12.26
C VAL A 128 4.74 -7.23 13.71
N LEU A 129 3.95 -6.50 14.49
CA LEU A 129 3.66 -6.85 15.88
C LEU A 129 2.94 -8.20 15.97
N GLY A 130 1.96 -8.44 15.10
CA GLY A 130 1.23 -9.70 15.04
C GLY A 130 2.13 -10.88 14.68
N SER A 131 3.10 -10.68 13.78
CA SER A 131 4.07 -11.71 13.38
C SER A 131 5.06 -12.05 14.50
N ILE A 132 5.55 -11.03 15.21
CA ILE A 132 6.46 -11.21 16.36
C ILE A 132 5.75 -11.96 17.49
N TYR A 133 4.52 -11.58 17.79
CA TYR A 133 3.70 -12.22 18.84
C TYR A 133 2.98 -13.49 18.36
N LEU A 134 3.15 -13.93 17.11
CA LEU A 134 2.33 -14.98 16.53
C LEU A 134 2.48 -16.31 17.28
N VAL A 135 3.69 -16.68 17.64
CA VAL A 135 4.00 -17.89 18.39
C VAL A 135 4.32 -17.52 19.82
N ASP A 136 3.62 -18.14 20.76
CA ASP A 136 3.83 -17.94 22.19
C ASP A 136 5.17 -18.57 22.60
N SER A 137 6.15 -17.71 22.81
CA SER A 137 7.49 -18.06 23.24
C SER A 137 7.57 -18.41 24.72
N ASP A 138 6.49 -18.40 25.50
CA ASP A 138 6.56 -18.69 26.94
C ASP A 138 6.47 -20.20 27.24
N MET A 139 6.10 -21.02 26.24
CA MET A 139 6.18 -22.50 26.30
C MET A 139 7.59 -23.05 25.97
N ILE A 140 8.63 -22.40 26.51
CA ILE A 140 10.07 -22.67 26.30
C ILE A 140 10.53 -24.12 26.58
N TRP A 141 9.72 -24.95 27.25
CA TRP A 141 10.08 -26.34 27.50
C TRP A 141 9.82 -27.31 26.33
N ALA A 142 9.04 -26.91 25.32
CA ALA A 142 8.58 -27.84 24.28
C ALA A 142 9.25 -27.65 22.90
N VAL A 143 9.75 -26.46 22.58
CA VAL A 143 10.27 -26.13 21.24
C VAL A 143 11.39 -25.10 21.45
N GLY A 144 12.58 -25.32 20.88
CA GLY A 144 13.74 -24.41 21.00
C GLY A 144 13.51 -23.02 20.37
N ASP A 145 14.57 -22.39 19.85
CA ASP A 145 14.61 -21.06 19.22
C ASP A 145 13.79 -20.92 17.89
N PHE A 146 12.61 -21.55 17.82
CA PHE A 146 11.73 -21.65 16.66
C PHE A 146 10.66 -20.54 16.70
N GLY A 147 11.10 -19.30 16.86
CA GLY A 147 10.26 -18.13 16.56
C GLY A 147 10.07 -17.96 15.05
N VAL A 148 9.17 -17.07 14.66
CA VAL A 148 9.13 -16.59 13.27
C VAL A 148 10.46 -15.89 12.97
N ASN A 149 11.07 -16.19 11.83
CA ASN A 149 12.32 -15.57 11.42
C ASN A 149 12.14 -14.05 11.27
N GLU A 150 12.81 -13.27 12.12
CA GLU A 150 12.73 -11.80 12.11
C GLU A 150 13.14 -11.20 10.76
N ALA A 151 14.10 -11.81 10.06
CA ALA A 151 14.52 -11.36 8.73
C ALA A 151 13.40 -11.57 7.69
N LEU A 152 12.61 -12.65 7.82
CA LEU A 152 11.44 -12.87 6.97
C LEU A 152 10.39 -11.78 7.21
N VAL A 153 10.04 -11.53 8.48
CA VAL A 153 9.08 -10.46 8.85
C VAL A 153 9.57 -9.11 8.35
N GLY A 154 10.83 -8.77 8.60
CA GLY A 154 11.45 -7.52 8.17
C GLY A 154 11.47 -7.37 6.65
N SER A 155 11.71 -8.45 5.90
CA SER A 155 11.68 -8.42 4.44
C SER A 155 10.26 -8.16 3.90
N ILE A 156 9.24 -8.83 4.43
CA ILE A 156 7.84 -8.64 4.03
C ILE A 156 7.39 -7.21 4.37
N ALA A 157 7.65 -6.77 5.60
CA ALA A 157 7.31 -5.43 6.04
C ALA A 157 8.05 -4.35 5.22
N GLY A 158 9.31 -4.58 4.88
CA GLY A 158 10.11 -3.69 4.03
C GLY A 158 9.55 -3.57 2.61
N VAL A 159 9.15 -4.69 1.99
CA VAL A 159 8.54 -4.69 0.66
C VAL A 159 7.18 -3.99 0.68
N VAL A 160 6.29 -4.36 1.60
CA VAL A 160 4.94 -3.79 1.69
C VAL A 160 5.00 -2.30 2.06
N GLY A 161 5.78 -1.96 3.09
CA GLY A 161 5.97 -0.58 3.52
C GLY A 161 6.66 0.27 2.45
N GLY A 162 7.67 -0.26 1.77
CA GLY A 162 8.35 0.41 0.67
C GLY A 162 7.40 0.70 -0.51
N LEU A 163 6.55 -0.26 -0.88
CA LEU A 163 5.55 -0.07 -1.94
C LEU A 163 4.52 0.99 -1.54
N LEU A 164 4.02 0.96 -0.31
CA LEU A 164 3.09 1.97 0.20
C LEU A 164 3.71 3.36 0.19
N LEU A 165 4.94 3.51 0.68
CA LEU A 165 5.66 4.78 0.66
C LEU A 165 5.86 5.29 -0.77
N LEU A 166 6.21 4.41 -1.70
CA LEU A 166 6.38 4.76 -3.11
C LEU A 166 5.06 5.27 -3.71
N VAL A 167 3.96 4.54 -3.51
CA VAL A 167 2.64 4.91 -4.04
C VAL A 167 2.18 6.23 -3.42
N SER A 168 2.29 6.41 -2.11
CA SER A 168 1.96 7.66 -1.43
C SER A 168 2.82 8.82 -1.94
N PHE A 169 4.12 8.61 -2.12
CA PHE A 169 5.02 9.61 -2.68
C PHE A 169 4.63 10.01 -4.10
N LEU A 170 4.32 9.03 -4.96
CA LEU A 170 3.85 9.28 -6.33
C LEU A 170 2.52 10.04 -6.34
N ALA A 171 1.57 9.65 -5.48
CA ALA A 171 0.26 10.30 -5.36
C ALA A 171 0.38 11.76 -4.91
N ILE A 172 1.17 12.02 -3.86
CA ILE A 172 1.45 13.39 -3.38
C ILE A 172 2.17 14.19 -4.47
N ARG A 173 3.16 13.60 -5.15
CA ARG A 173 3.88 14.26 -6.24
C ARG A 173 2.94 14.60 -7.41
N ALA A 174 2.01 13.72 -7.76
CA ALA A 174 1.03 13.95 -8.80
C ALA A 174 0.08 15.10 -8.44
N GLN A 175 -0.42 15.14 -7.19
CA GLN A 175 -1.26 16.23 -6.70
C GLN A 175 -0.52 17.56 -6.59
N ARG A 176 0.78 17.54 -6.29
CA ARG A 176 1.62 18.75 -6.22
C ARG A 176 2.10 19.27 -7.57
N ARG A 177 1.90 18.53 -8.68
CA ARG A 177 2.14 19.10 -10.00
C ARG A 177 1.11 20.21 -10.21
N ARG A 178 1.59 21.45 -10.30
CA ARG A 178 0.76 22.65 -10.51
C ARG A 178 -0.27 22.36 -11.58
N VAL A 179 -1.53 22.57 -11.24
CA VAL A 179 -2.66 22.52 -12.14
C VAL A 179 -2.42 23.60 -13.20
N THR A 180 -1.92 23.22 -14.38
CA THR A 180 -1.74 24.14 -15.51
C THR A 180 -3.06 24.38 -16.26
N THR A 181 -4.17 23.86 -15.76
CA THR A 181 -5.51 23.99 -16.33
C THR A 181 -6.38 24.88 -15.45
N GLY A 182 -7.11 25.81 -16.06
CA GLY A 182 -8.01 26.75 -15.38
C GLY A 182 -7.40 28.14 -15.10
N LYS A 183 -7.97 28.81 -14.09
CA LYS A 183 -7.87 30.27 -13.83
C LYS A 183 -6.43 30.82 -13.69
N GLU A 184 -5.49 29.98 -13.26
CA GLU A 184 -4.10 30.36 -12.97
C GLU A 184 -3.15 30.17 -14.16
N GLY A 185 -3.53 29.35 -15.16
CA GLY A 185 -2.73 29.13 -16.37
C GLY A 185 -2.92 30.19 -17.45
N LEU A 186 -3.96 31.02 -17.34
CA LEU A 186 -4.30 32.08 -18.28
C LEU A 186 -3.55 33.38 -17.98
N VAL A 187 -3.23 33.64 -16.71
CA VAL A 187 -2.51 34.85 -16.29
C VAL A 187 -1.07 34.82 -16.82
N GLY A 188 -0.66 35.89 -17.49
CA GLY A 188 0.64 36.02 -18.16
C GLY A 188 0.70 35.43 -19.58
N LYS A 189 -0.39 34.84 -20.10
CA LYS A 189 -0.45 34.37 -21.50
C LYS A 189 -0.84 35.51 -22.45
N SER A 190 -0.41 35.36 -23.71
CA SER A 190 -0.82 36.26 -24.79
C SER A 190 -2.26 35.97 -25.21
N ALA A 191 -3.05 37.04 -25.38
CA ALA A 191 -4.43 37.03 -25.80
C ALA A 191 -4.56 37.78 -27.13
N LEU A 192 -5.16 37.14 -28.14
CA LEU A 192 -5.37 37.76 -29.46
C LEU A 192 -6.76 38.38 -29.54
N THR A 193 -6.87 39.67 -29.81
CA THR A 193 -8.16 40.34 -29.97
C THR A 193 -8.92 39.80 -31.18
N LYS A 194 -10.15 39.29 -30.97
CA LYS A 194 -11.02 38.76 -32.05
C LYS A 194 -12.20 39.65 -32.39
N THR A 195 -12.61 40.48 -31.45
CA THR A 195 -13.68 41.47 -31.67
C THR A 195 -13.21 42.84 -31.26
N ALA A 196 -13.71 43.87 -31.92
CA ALA A 196 -13.50 45.24 -31.49
C ALA A 196 -13.98 45.42 -30.04
N PHE A 197 -13.17 46.06 -29.21
CA PHE A 197 -13.55 46.39 -27.84
C PHE A 197 -14.49 47.59 -27.87
N ALA A 198 -15.68 47.41 -27.29
CA ALA A 198 -16.68 48.47 -27.20
C ALA A 198 -16.77 48.99 -25.76
N ARG A 199 -16.90 50.31 -25.61
CA ARG A 199 -17.17 50.92 -24.31
C ARG A 199 -18.63 50.66 -23.94
N ARG A 200 -18.86 50.02 -22.80
CA ARG A 200 -20.21 49.70 -22.31
C ARG A 200 -20.67 50.77 -21.33
N GLU A 201 -21.81 51.41 -21.61
CA GLU A 201 -22.47 52.29 -20.64
C GLU A 201 -23.40 51.49 -19.72
N PRO A 202 -23.57 51.88 -18.44
CA PRO A 202 -23.02 53.08 -17.77
C PRO A 202 -21.63 52.87 -17.12
N SER A 203 -21.02 51.67 -17.19
CA SER A 203 -19.78 51.38 -16.48
C SER A 203 -18.52 52.03 -17.08
N GLY A 204 -18.56 52.45 -18.34
CA GLY A 204 -17.41 53.02 -19.05
C GLY A 204 -16.30 52.01 -19.36
N GLU A 205 -16.50 50.73 -19.05
CA GLU A 205 -15.53 49.67 -19.29
C GLU A 205 -15.49 49.27 -20.76
N MET A 206 -14.29 49.06 -21.29
CA MET A 206 -14.11 48.48 -22.63
C MET A 206 -14.13 46.96 -22.55
N ARG A 207 -15.10 46.33 -23.20
CA ARG A 207 -15.24 44.87 -23.25
C ARG A 207 -15.21 44.35 -24.68
N GLY A 208 -14.61 43.18 -24.86
CA GLY A 208 -14.47 42.49 -26.13
C GLY A 208 -14.27 40.99 -25.90
N ARG A 209 -13.90 40.28 -26.96
CA ARG A 209 -13.54 38.87 -26.91
C ARG A 209 -12.12 38.67 -27.43
N VAL A 210 -11.37 37.85 -26.72
CA VAL A 210 -9.99 37.50 -27.03
C VAL A 210 -9.85 35.99 -27.14
N GLU A 211 -8.93 35.53 -27.98
CA GLU A 211 -8.54 34.12 -28.04
C GLU A 211 -7.30 33.90 -27.18
N VAL A 212 -7.36 32.95 -26.24
CA VAL A 212 -6.23 32.51 -25.41
C VAL A 212 -6.14 30.99 -25.49
N MET A 213 -5.00 30.47 -25.94
CA MET A 213 -4.76 29.02 -26.06
C MET A 213 -5.83 28.28 -26.89
N GLY A 214 -6.40 28.92 -27.92
CA GLY A 214 -7.45 28.35 -28.78
C GLY A 214 -8.88 28.49 -28.26
N GLU A 215 -9.08 29.08 -27.07
CA GLU A 215 -10.40 29.32 -26.48
C GLU A 215 -10.80 30.79 -26.56
N LEU A 216 -12.09 31.05 -26.78
CA LEU A 216 -12.63 32.40 -26.93
C LEU A 216 -13.20 32.90 -25.60
N TRP A 217 -12.58 33.93 -25.03
CA TRP A 217 -12.89 34.46 -23.70
C TRP A 217 -13.45 35.87 -23.77
N HIS A 218 -14.35 36.21 -22.85
CA HIS A 218 -14.73 37.60 -22.60
C HIS A 218 -13.56 38.31 -21.93
N ALA A 219 -13.27 39.53 -22.38
CA ALA A 219 -12.18 40.32 -21.82
C ALA A 219 -12.58 41.76 -21.55
N ARG A 220 -12.03 42.33 -20.49
CA ARG A 220 -12.08 43.74 -20.12
C ARG A 220 -10.69 44.34 -20.29
N PHE A 221 -10.61 45.45 -21.01
CA PHE A 221 -9.36 46.17 -21.21
C PHE A 221 -9.05 47.07 -20.00
N ALA A 222 -7.85 46.92 -19.43
CA ALA A 222 -7.48 47.56 -18.18
C ALA A 222 -6.81 48.93 -18.34
N ASP A 223 -6.14 49.18 -19.47
CA ASP A 223 -5.20 50.31 -19.57
C ASP A 223 -5.86 51.67 -19.81
N GLY A 224 -7.17 51.71 -20.04
CA GLY A 224 -7.92 52.96 -20.19
C GLY A 224 -7.35 53.88 -21.27
N GLY A 225 -7.81 53.74 -22.52
CA GLY A 225 -7.29 54.52 -23.63
C GLY A 225 -8.06 54.27 -24.92
N GLU A 226 -7.36 54.29 -26.05
CA GLU A 226 -7.91 53.86 -27.34
C GLU A 226 -8.24 52.36 -27.31
N ALA A 227 -9.31 51.96 -28.00
CA ALA A 227 -9.73 50.57 -28.05
C ALA A 227 -8.70 49.71 -28.80
N PRO A 228 -8.33 48.52 -28.29
CA PRO A 228 -7.46 47.60 -29.01
C PRO A 228 -8.01 47.21 -30.38
N GLU A 229 -7.14 47.12 -31.38
CA GLU A 229 -7.52 46.71 -32.74
C GLU A 229 -7.78 45.20 -32.82
N VAL A 230 -8.63 44.79 -33.77
CA VAL A 230 -8.85 43.37 -34.05
C VAL A 230 -7.56 42.75 -34.60
N GLY A 231 -7.07 41.70 -33.94
CA GLY A 231 -5.78 41.08 -34.23
C GLY A 231 -4.62 41.55 -33.34
N GLU A 232 -4.82 42.56 -32.50
CA GLU A 232 -3.80 43.01 -31.55
C GLU A 232 -3.52 41.93 -30.48
N ARG A 233 -2.25 41.76 -30.10
CA ARG A 233 -1.84 40.88 -29.00
C ARG A 233 -1.77 41.64 -27.68
N LEU A 234 -2.54 41.18 -26.72
CA LEU A 234 -2.59 41.68 -25.35
C LEU A 234 -2.02 40.64 -24.39
N THR A 235 -1.76 41.04 -23.14
CA THR A 235 -1.36 40.12 -22.07
C THR A 235 -2.47 40.01 -21.03
N VAL A 236 -2.78 38.79 -20.61
CA VAL A 236 -3.75 38.53 -19.54
C VAL A 236 -3.12 38.88 -18.19
N LYS A 237 -3.66 39.88 -17.51
CA LYS A 237 -3.18 40.34 -16.19
C LYS A 237 -3.86 39.60 -15.04
N ALA A 238 -5.16 39.31 -15.19
CA ALA A 238 -5.94 38.63 -14.17
C ALA A 238 -7.20 38.01 -14.78
N LEU A 239 -7.88 37.16 -14.01
CA LEU A 239 -9.23 36.69 -14.29
C LEU A 239 -10.17 37.26 -13.22
N GLU A 240 -11.22 37.98 -13.63
CA GLU A 240 -12.27 38.50 -12.76
C GLU A 240 -13.32 37.44 -12.43
N ALA A 241 -14.07 37.67 -11.34
CA ALA A 241 -15.22 36.86 -10.98
C ALA A 241 -16.26 36.90 -12.12
N GLY A 242 -16.62 35.73 -12.66
CA GLY A 242 -17.56 35.62 -13.78
C GLY A 242 -16.96 35.36 -15.17
N MET A 243 -15.79 34.69 -15.26
CA MET A 243 -15.17 34.25 -16.53
C MET A 243 -14.81 35.40 -17.49
N THR A 244 -14.41 36.56 -16.96
CA THR A 244 -13.93 37.70 -17.75
C THR A 244 -12.43 37.90 -17.49
N LEU A 245 -11.62 37.90 -18.55
CA LEU A 245 -10.19 38.17 -18.47
C LEU A 245 -9.92 39.67 -18.40
N VAL A 246 -8.99 40.08 -17.55
CA VAL A 246 -8.47 41.46 -17.53
C VAL A 246 -7.22 41.48 -18.38
N VAL A 247 -7.24 42.23 -19.48
CA VAL A 247 -6.16 42.30 -20.46
C VAL A 247 -5.55 43.70 -20.50
N THR A 248 -4.24 43.76 -20.70
CA THR A 248 -3.41 44.98 -20.81
C THR A 248 -2.62 44.89 -22.10
N ARG A 249 -2.28 46.03 -22.71
CA ARG A 249 -1.33 46.09 -23.82
C ARG A 249 0.01 45.54 -23.33
N ASN A 250 0.70 44.85 -24.23
CA ASN A 250 2.06 44.42 -23.92
C ASN A 250 2.87 45.67 -23.57
N ALA A 251 3.50 45.67 -22.40
CA ALA A 251 4.49 46.69 -22.08
C ALA A 251 5.53 46.62 -23.21
N SER A 252 5.65 47.70 -23.98
CA SER A 252 6.64 47.82 -25.04
C SER A 252 8.03 47.62 -24.44
N GLY A 253 8.62 46.45 -24.66
CA GLY A 253 9.95 46.11 -24.16
C GLY A 253 10.12 44.62 -23.88
N ASP A 254 10.14 43.82 -24.96
CA ASP A 254 11.14 42.77 -25.15
C ASP A 254 10.98 42.25 -26.59
N GLU A 255 11.71 42.90 -27.49
CA GLU A 255 12.18 42.26 -28.71
C GLU A 255 13.18 41.16 -28.29
N GLN A 256 12.79 39.89 -28.47
CA GLN A 256 13.54 38.79 -29.11
C GLN A 256 12.94 37.42 -28.75
#